data_AF-A0A938W299-F1
#
_entry.id   AF-A0A938W299-F1
#
_cell.length_a   1.000
_cell.length_b   1.000
_cell.length_c   1.000
_cell.angle_alpha   90.00
_cell.angle_beta   90.00
_cell.angle_gamma   90.00
#
_symmetry.space_group_name_H-M   'P 1'
#
loop_
_entity.id
_entity.type
_entity.pdbx_description
1 polymer ?
#
loop_
_entity_poly.entity_id
_entity_poly.type
_entity_poly.pdbx_seq_one_letter_code
_entity_poly.pdbx_strand_id
1 'polypeptide(L)'
;PRCGAAARRETDTMDGFACSSWYFLRFVSPRCESAPFDSMGLAAWGNPDLYVGGAEHAVMHLLYARFWTKVLADAHIVPFREPFPRLRSQGVMHAHDDNAGKVRRMSKSAGNVVTPDEMASKHGADALRIYLLFMAPFEKDTVWEEDGIVGARRFLERAWRLVDQIAQAAGSGDAPATAATRRGMERTAHRAIRDVTQDIEAMAFNTCISRLMEFLNSLVADHAEKGVTPALADTTRTFVLLLAPFAPFIAEELWERLGGPYSVSQQPWPAWDPAAAAADTITLVVQIDGKVRERLSAPANITQAEALALAMATPAATQASAGRGPLRAVYVPGRLINLVSK
;
A
#
# COMPACT_ATOMS: atom_id res chain seq x y z
N PRO A 1 32.21 -20.45 41.56
CA PRO A 1 31.84 -19.16 42.19
C PRO A 1 31.45 -19.24 43.68
N ARG A 2 30.99 -20.39 44.20
CA ARG A 2 30.49 -20.49 45.60
C ARG A 2 31.50 -21.04 46.63
N CYS A 3 32.24 -22.11 46.32
CA CYS A 3 33.04 -22.84 47.31
C CYS A 3 34.56 -22.87 47.05
N GLY A 4 35.05 -22.23 45.99
CA GLY A 4 36.48 -22.19 45.63
C GLY A 4 37.05 -23.49 45.04
N ALA A 5 36.30 -24.60 45.01
CA ALA A 5 36.74 -25.85 44.41
C ALA A 5 36.86 -25.79 42.88
N ALA A 6 37.64 -26.70 42.31
CA ALA A 6 37.73 -26.90 40.87
C ALA A 6 36.34 -27.21 40.28
N ALA A 7 36.01 -26.56 39.16
CA ALA A 7 34.72 -26.70 38.50
C ALA A 7 34.89 -26.71 36.98
N ARG A 8 33.84 -27.16 36.28
CA ARG A 8 33.77 -27.16 34.81
C ARG A 8 32.60 -26.27 34.37
N ARG A 9 32.82 -25.50 33.29
CA ARG A 9 31.75 -24.72 32.66
C ARG A 9 30.81 -25.65 31.89
N GLU A 10 29.56 -25.23 31.76
CA GLU A 10 28.64 -25.82 30.78
C GLU A 10 29.23 -25.70 29.37
N THR A 11 29.13 -26.76 28.58
CA THR A 11 29.64 -26.83 27.20
C THR A 11 28.54 -26.77 26.16
N ASP A 12 27.29 -27.02 26.57
CA ASP A 12 26.13 -26.85 25.70
C ASP A 12 25.90 -25.36 25.37
N THR A 13 25.41 -25.10 24.15
CA THR A 13 25.06 -23.77 23.69
C THR A 13 23.55 -23.58 23.67
N MET A 14 23.12 -22.32 23.79
CA MET A 14 21.70 -22.00 23.63
C MET A 14 21.32 -22.08 22.15
N ASP A 15 20.12 -22.60 21.88
CA ASP A 15 19.53 -22.59 20.55
C ASP A 15 19.31 -21.15 20.04
N GLY A 16 19.30 -20.96 18.70
CA GLY A 16 19.12 -19.65 18.07
C GLY A 16 17.81 -18.93 18.46
N PHE A 17 16.77 -19.67 18.86
CA PHE A 17 15.54 -19.08 19.38
C PHE A 17 15.72 -18.35 20.71
N ALA A 18 16.74 -18.68 21.52
CA ALA A 18 17.03 -17.93 22.74
C ALA A 18 17.33 -16.45 22.43
N CYS A 19 18.04 -16.17 21.34
CA CYS A 19 18.36 -14.81 20.91
C CYS A 19 17.15 -14.11 20.27
N SER A 20 16.46 -14.79 19.35
CA SER A 20 15.36 -14.18 18.60
C SER A 20 14.07 -14.00 19.43
N SER A 21 13.99 -14.53 20.65
CA SER A 21 12.79 -14.39 21.49
C SER A 21 12.65 -13.01 22.17
N TRP A 22 13.70 -12.19 22.17
CA TRP A 22 13.68 -10.89 22.87
C TRP A 22 14.45 -9.77 22.15
N TYR A 23 14.98 -10.02 20.96
CA TYR A 23 15.77 -9.04 20.20
C TYR A 23 15.05 -7.69 19.96
N PHE A 24 13.72 -7.71 19.82
CA PHE A 24 12.91 -6.49 19.68
C PHE A 24 12.99 -5.58 20.92
N LEU A 25 13.21 -6.15 22.11
CA LEU A 25 13.47 -5.36 23.33
C LEU A 25 14.88 -4.79 23.33
N ARG A 26 15.86 -5.50 22.75
CA ARG A 26 17.25 -5.00 22.68
C ARG A 26 17.37 -3.79 21.75
N PHE A 27 16.54 -3.68 20.71
CA PHE A 27 16.59 -2.56 19.76
C PHE A 27 16.28 -1.20 20.39
N VAL A 28 15.61 -1.14 21.53
CA VAL A 28 15.35 0.14 22.21
C VAL A 28 16.63 0.78 22.74
N SER A 29 17.68 -0.02 22.97
CA SER A 29 18.96 0.42 23.52
C SER A 29 20.12 -0.56 23.18
N PRO A 30 20.48 -0.73 21.91
CA PRO A 30 21.34 -1.82 21.46
C PRO A 30 22.79 -1.71 21.97
N ARG A 31 23.19 -0.52 22.42
CA ARG A 31 24.53 -0.20 22.95
C ARG A 31 24.59 -0.16 24.48
N CYS A 32 23.50 -0.53 25.19
CA CYS A 32 23.51 -0.60 26.65
C CYS A 32 24.39 -1.76 27.14
N GLU A 33 25.47 -1.49 27.86
CA GLU A 33 26.40 -2.53 28.34
C GLU A 33 26.09 -3.02 29.76
N SER A 34 25.37 -2.23 30.55
CA SER A 34 25.07 -2.52 31.96
C SER A 34 23.80 -3.34 32.18
N ALA A 35 22.95 -3.48 31.15
CA ALA A 35 21.68 -4.17 31.21
C ALA A 35 21.29 -4.79 29.84
N PRO A 36 20.34 -5.74 29.81
CA PRO A 36 19.79 -6.26 28.56
C PRO A 36 19.15 -5.17 27.68
N PHE A 37 18.52 -4.17 28.30
CA PHE A 37 18.06 -2.94 27.68
C PHE A 37 17.82 -1.87 28.76
N ASP A 38 17.85 -0.59 28.39
CA ASP A 38 17.60 0.50 29.32
C ASP A 38 16.10 0.83 29.43
N SER A 39 15.68 1.25 30.62
CA SER A 39 14.27 1.52 30.93
C SER A 39 13.71 2.73 30.19
N MET A 40 14.54 3.71 29.82
CA MET A 40 14.10 4.92 29.14
C MET A 40 13.74 4.61 27.68
N GLY A 41 14.57 3.84 26.99
CA GLY A 41 14.31 3.33 25.66
C GLY A 41 13.06 2.44 25.64
N LEU A 42 12.91 1.54 26.62
CA LEU A 42 11.71 0.73 26.73
C LEU A 42 10.45 1.57 26.97
N ALA A 43 10.53 2.62 27.78
CA ALA A 43 9.39 3.52 28.02
C ALA A 43 9.03 4.36 26.78
N ALA A 44 10.03 4.73 25.97
CA ALA A 44 9.81 5.52 24.76
C ALA A 44 9.22 4.71 23.60
N TRP A 45 9.69 3.46 23.42
CA TRP A 45 9.30 2.63 22.28
C TRP A 45 8.24 1.58 22.62
N GLY A 46 8.20 1.10 23.86
CA GLY A 46 7.28 0.05 24.28
C GLY A 46 7.47 -1.26 23.52
N ASN A 47 6.35 -1.93 23.25
CA ASN A 47 6.29 -3.11 22.40
C ASN A 47 5.97 -2.69 20.94
N PRO A 48 6.51 -3.37 19.92
CA PRO A 48 6.28 -3.01 18.52
C PRO A 48 4.79 -2.97 18.14
N ASP A 49 4.31 -1.84 17.59
CA ASP A 49 2.89 -1.64 17.21
C ASP A 49 2.39 -2.62 16.12
N LEU A 50 3.30 -3.03 15.24
CA LEU A 50 3.07 -3.94 14.13
C LEU A 50 4.30 -4.82 13.95
N TYR A 51 4.10 -6.13 14.02
CA TYR A 51 5.10 -7.12 13.63
C TYR A 51 4.77 -7.69 12.26
N VAL A 52 5.76 -7.71 11.37
CA VAL A 52 5.62 -8.26 10.03
C VAL A 52 6.56 -9.45 9.89
N GLY A 53 6.00 -10.63 9.60
CA GLY A 53 6.79 -11.85 9.46
C GLY A 53 5.99 -13.01 8.89
N GLY A 54 6.67 -13.88 8.13
CA GLY A 54 6.02 -14.97 7.41
C GLY A 54 5.35 -15.98 8.35
N ALA A 55 4.28 -16.60 7.86
CA ALA A 55 3.46 -17.54 8.63
C ALA A 55 4.25 -18.77 9.10
N GLU A 56 5.41 -19.09 8.49
CA GLU A 56 6.30 -20.16 8.92
C GLU A 56 6.81 -20.00 10.36
N HIS A 57 6.77 -18.78 10.91
CA HIS A 57 7.22 -18.48 12.26
C HIS A 57 6.12 -18.58 13.33
N ALA A 58 4.88 -18.93 12.94
CA ALA A 58 3.70 -18.96 13.81
C ALA A 58 3.87 -19.86 15.05
N VAL A 59 4.44 -21.06 14.88
CA VAL A 59 4.50 -22.07 15.95
C VAL A 59 5.83 -22.12 16.71
N MET A 60 6.85 -21.39 16.26
CA MET A 60 8.18 -21.37 16.90
C MET A 60 8.50 -19.98 17.43
N HIS A 61 9.17 -19.14 16.64
CA HIS A 61 9.62 -17.83 17.06
C HIS A 61 8.51 -16.99 17.71
N LEU A 62 7.31 -16.93 17.12
CA LEU A 62 6.19 -16.17 17.68
C LEU A 62 5.71 -16.72 19.03
N LEU A 63 5.73 -18.05 19.22
CA LEU A 63 5.44 -18.66 20.50
C LEU A 63 6.52 -18.33 21.55
N TYR A 64 7.80 -18.46 21.18
CA TYR A 64 8.90 -18.18 22.08
C TYR A 64 9.00 -16.71 22.47
N ALA A 65 8.79 -15.78 21.52
CA ALA A 65 8.73 -14.35 21.81
C ALA A 65 7.61 -14.02 22.82
N ARG A 66 6.44 -14.64 22.68
CA ARG A 66 5.32 -14.48 23.63
C ARG A 66 5.63 -15.08 25.00
N PHE A 67 6.27 -16.25 25.04
CA PHE A 67 6.67 -16.90 26.29
C PHE A 67 7.69 -16.04 27.05
N TRP A 68 8.77 -15.63 26.39
CA TRP A 68 9.81 -14.80 27.00
C TRP A 68 9.25 -13.46 27.47
N THR A 69 8.38 -12.82 26.69
CA THR A 69 7.72 -11.58 27.13
C THR A 69 6.92 -11.79 28.42
N LYS A 70 6.22 -12.92 28.57
CA LYS A 70 5.47 -13.23 29.80
C LYS A 70 6.39 -13.47 30.99
N VAL A 71 7.49 -14.21 30.79
CA VAL A 71 8.51 -14.42 31.82
C VAL A 71 9.09 -13.09 32.29
N LEU A 72 9.43 -12.20 31.34
CA LEU A 72 9.95 -10.86 31.66
C LEU A 72 8.90 -9.98 32.36
N ALA A 73 7.62 -10.11 31.99
CA ALA A 73 6.53 -9.39 32.65
C ALA A 73 6.30 -9.90 34.08
N ASP A 74 6.34 -11.21 34.30
CA ASP A 74 6.22 -11.82 35.62
C ASP A 74 7.42 -11.45 36.52
N ALA A 75 8.59 -11.23 35.93
CA ALA A 75 9.77 -10.69 36.60
C ALA A 75 9.76 -9.15 36.76
N HIS A 76 8.69 -8.46 36.36
CA HIS A 76 8.55 -7.00 36.37
C HIS A 76 9.64 -6.24 35.57
N ILE A 77 10.23 -6.87 34.56
CA ILE A 77 11.24 -6.28 33.68
C ILE A 77 10.59 -5.48 32.54
N VAL A 78 9.43 -5.92 32.07
CA VAL A 78 8.64 -5.22 31.03
C VAL A 78 7.21 -4.96 31.52
N PRO A 79 6.57 -3.85 31.10
CA PRO A 79 5.22 -3.48 31.55
C PRO A 79 4.09 -4.13 30.74
N PHE A 80 4.38 -5.01 29.78
CA PHE A 80 3.41 -5.62 28.87
C PHE A 80 3.55 -7.14 28.80
N ARG A 81 2.45 -7.85 28.51
CA ARG A 81 2.42 -9.33 28.46
C ARG A 81 2.41 -9.93 27.05
N GLU A 82 2.17 -9.13 26.02
CA GLU A 82 2.19 -9.55 24.62
C GLU A 82 3.17 -8.67 23.82
N PRO A 83 4.12 -9.25 23.07
CA PRO A 83 5.14 -8.47 22.37
C PRO A 83 4.62 -7.77 21.13
N PHE A 84 3.59 -8.31 20.46
CA PHE A 84 3.13 -7.81 19.16
C PHE A 84 1.60 -7.65 19.18
N PRO A 85 1.07 -6.43 19.41
CA PRO A 85 -0.38 -6.17 19.41
C PRO A 85 -1.03 -6.42 18.05
N ARG A 86 -0.30 -6.16 16.96
CA ARG A 86 -0.71 -6.47 15.60
C ARG A 86 0.37 -7.31 14.93
N LEU A 87 -0.05 -8.39 14.28
CA LEU A 87 0.77 -9.25 13.46
C LEU A 87 0.21 -9.25 12.04
N ARG A 88 1.09 -9.17 11.04
CA ARG A 88 0.76 -9.35 9.63
C ARG A 88 1.77 -10.30 9.01
N SER A 89 1.27 -11.30 8.29
CA SER A 89 2.12 -12.27 7.63
C SER A 89 2.12 -12.04 6.14
N GLN A 90 3.32 -11.79 5.60
CA GLN A 90 3.48 -11.72 4.15
C GLN A 90 3.26 -13.08 3.50
N GLY A 91 2.84 -13.06 2.25
CA GLY A 91 2.85 -14.22 1.37
C GLY A 91 4.28 -14.70 1.06
N VAL A 92 4.38 -15.96 0.65
CA VAL A 92 5.63 -16.59 0.24
C VAL A 92 5.89 -16.30 -1.24
N MET A 93 7.14 -15.96 -1.55
CA MET A 93 7.62 -15.81 -2.93
C MET A 93 8.04 -17.17 -3.51
N HIS A 94 7.45 -17.52 -4.65
CA HIS A 94 7.78 -18.68 -5.46
C HIS A 94 8.53 -18.27 -6.72
N ALA A 95 9.27 -19.20 -7.32
CA ALA A 95 9.91 -19.04 -8.62
C ALA A 95 9.85 -20.33 -9.41
N HIS A 96 9.95 -20.22 -10.74
CA HIS A 96 10.17 -21.36 -11.62
C HIS A 96 11.53 -22.00 -11.31
N ASP A 97 11.52 -23.32 -11.12
CA ASP A 97 12.72 -24.15 -11.00
C ASP A 97 12.96 -24.79 -12.36
N ASP A 98 13.88 -24.21 -13.14
CA ASP A 98 14.19 -24.65 -14.51
C ASP A 98 14.68 -26.09 -14.56
N ASN A 99 15.32 -26.58 -13.49
CA ASN A 99 15.81 -27.95 -13.41
C ASN A 99 14.67 -28.96 -13.19
N ALA A 100 13.62 -28.55 -12.48
CA ALA A 100 12.49 -29.40 -12.13
C ALA A 100 11.23 -29.17 -12.99
N GLY A 101 11.19 -28.11 -13.79
CA GLY A 101 10.04 -27.69 -14.60
C GLY A 101 8.80 -27.37 -13.76
N LYS A 102 8.97 -26.88 -12.52
CA LYS A 102 7.88 -26.63 -11.56
C LYS A 102 8.06 -25.32 -10.83
N VAL A 103 6.95 -24.72 -10.41
CA VAL A 103 6.94 -23.57 -9.49
C VAL A 103 7.07 -24.07 -8.06
N ARG A 104 8.02 -23.50 -7.30
CA ARG A 104 8.23 -23.82 -5.87
C ARG A 104 8.73 -22.61 -5.11
N ARG A 105 8.65 -22.66 -3.77
CA ARG A 105 9.20 -21.63 -2.88
C ARG A 105 10.66 -21.34 -3.24
N MET A 106 11.03 -20.06 -3.31
CA MET A 106 12.43 -19.67 -3.52
C MET A 106 13.32 -20.20 -2.40
N SER A 107 14.37 -20.94 -2.74
CA SER A 107 15.35 -21.43 -1.76
C SER A 107 16.70 -21.74 -2.41
N LYS A 108 17.80 -21.54 -1.66
CA LYS A 108 19.15 -21.84 -2.15
C LYS A 108 19.30 -23.29 -2.60
N SER A 109 18.72 -24.24 -1.87
CA SER A 109 18.74 -25.67 -2.20
C SER A 109 17.98 -26.02 -3.48
N ALA A 110 17.02 -25.20 -3.89
CA ALA A 110 16.27 -25.38 -5.12
C ALA A 110 16.94 -24.70 -6.33
N GLY A 111 17.96 -23.87 -6.11
CA GLY A 111 18.65 -23.15 -7.20
C GLY A 111 17.77 -22.11 -7.92
N ASN A 112 16.59 -21.78 -7.39
CA ASN A 112 15.61 -20.88 -8.03
C ASN A 112 15.54 -19.49 -7.36
N VAL A 113 16.62 -19.06 -6.70
CA VAL A 113 16.66 -17.79 -5.97
C VAL A 113 16.91 -16.65 -6.96
N VAL A 114 16.02 -15.67 -6.96
CA VAL A 114 16.24 -14.38 -7.60
C VAL A 114 16.87 -13.43 -6.58
N THR A 115 18.01 -12.84 -6.92
CA THR A 115 18.72 -11.95 -6.00
C THR A 115 18.26 -10.50 -6.15
N PRO A 116 17.90 -9.81 -5.05
CA PRO A 116 17.47 -8.41 -5.12
C PRO A 116 18.52 -7.47 -5.73
N ASP A 117 19.82 -7.70 -5.47
CA ASP A 117 20.91 -6.85 -5.94
C ASP A 117 21.02 -6.85 -7.47
N GLU A 118 20.87 -8.02 -8.10
CA GLU A 118 20.85 -8.16 -9.56
C GLU A 118 19.66 -7.40 -10.17
N MET A 119 18.47 -7.59 -9.59
CA MET A 119 17.26 -6.92 -10.06
C MET A 119 17.34 -5.40 -9.89
N ALA A 120 17.86 -4.93 -8.75
CA ALA A 120 18.07 -3.51 -8.49
C ALA A 120 19.12 -2.92 -9.42
N SER A 121 20.20 -3.64 -9.74
CA SER A 121 21.21 -3.18 -10.70
C SER A 121 20.66 -3.06 -12.12
N LYS A 122 19.77 -3.97 -12.53
CA LYS A 122 19.21 -4.01 -13.90
C LYS A 122 18.06 -3.02 -14.09
N HIS A 123 17.20 -2.87 -13.08
CA HIS A 123 15.94 -2.14 -13.19
C HIS A 123 15.83 -0.91 -12.29
N GLY A 124 16.73 -0.75 -11.31
CA GLY A 124 16.66 0.26 -10.27
C GLY A 124 15.94 -0.25 -9.01
N ALA A 125 16.40 0.18 -7.84
CA ALA A 125 15.84 -0.24 -6.55
C ALA A 125 14.35 0.12 -6.42
N ASP A 126 13.93 1.28 -6.90
CA ASP A 126 12.53 1.71 -6.82
C ASP A 126 11.62 0.90 -7.75
N ALA A 127 12.08 0.53 -8.94
CA ALA A 127 11.31 -0.33 -9.83
C ALA A 127 11.07 -1.71 -9.19
N LEU A 128 12.10 -2.27 -8.53
CA LEU A 128 11.98 -3.51 -7.77
C LEU A 128 10.99 -3.38 -6.61
N ARG A 129 11.10 -2.32 -5.79
CA ARG A 129 10.18 -2.07 -4.66
C ARG A 129 8.74 -1.93 -5.12
N ILE A 130 8.48 -1.11 -6.15
CA ILE A 130 7.14 -0.92 -6.71
C ILE A 130 6.60 -2.25 -7.24
N TYR A 131 7.42 -3.03 -7.95
CA TYR A 131 6.99 -4.31 -8.48
C TYR A 131 6.61 -5.31 -7.37
N LEU A 132 7.46 -5.46 -6.34
CA LEU A 132 7.19 -6.36 -5.21
C LEU A 132 5.92 -5.98 -4.45
N LEU A 133 5.65 -4.68 -4.29
CA LEU A 133 4.46 -4.18 -3.60
C LEU A 133 3.20 -4.22 -4.47
N PHE A 134 3.35 -4.32 -5.79
CA PHE A 134 2.24 -4.31 -6.75
C PHE A 134 1.77 -5.70 -7.17
N MET A 135 2.70 -6.67 -7.24
CA MET A 135 2.45 -7.95 -7.90
C MET A 135 1.32 -8.78 -7.29
N ALA A 136 1.10 -8.68 -5.97
CA ALA A 136 0.07 -9.42 -5.25
C ALA A 136 -0.35 -8.69 -3.97
N PRO A 137 -1.53 -8.98 -3.40
CA PRO A 137 -1.85 -8.58 -2.04
C PRO A 137 -0.78 -9.07 -1.06
N PHE A 138 -0.46 -8.23 -0.06
CA PHE A 138 0.65 -8.46 0.88
C PHE A 138 0.67 -9.87 1.51
N GLU A 139 -0.50 -10.41 1.85
CA GLU A 139 -0.66 -11.70 2.55
C GLU A 139 -0.74 -12.91 1.61
N LYS A 140 -0.68 -12.71 0.29
CA LYS A 140 -0.88 -13.77 -0.70
C LYS A 140 0.44 -14.24 -1.28
N ASP A 141 0.60 -15.55 -1.34
CA ASP A 141 1.69 -16.18 -2.07
C ASP A 141 1.64 -15.76 -3.54
N THR A 142 2.82 -15.60 -4.14
CA THR A 142 2.93 -15.19 -5.53
C THR A 142 4.14 -15.82 -6.19
N VAL A 143 4.11 -15.87 -7.52
CA VAL A 143 5.22 -16.33 -8.35
C VAL A 143 5.96 -15.12 -8.88
N TRP A 144 7.28 -15.15 -8.79
CA TRP A 144 8.14 -14.14 -9.40
C TRP A 144 8.14 -14.29 -10.92
N GLU A 145 7.84 -13.20 -11.61
CA GLU A 145 7.83 -13.10 -13.07
C GLU A 145 8.61 -11.84 -13.47
N GLU A 146 9.86 -12.00 -13.91
CA GLU A 146 10.78 -10.88 -14.11
C GLU A 146 10.22 -9.80 -15.06
N ASP A 147 9.50 -10.20 -16.11
CA ASP A 147 8.88 -9.28 -17.08
C ASP A 147 7.93 -8.26 -16.43
N GLY A 148 7.37 -8.58 -15.26
CA GLY A 148 6.49 -7.68 -14.51
C GLY A 148 7.17 -6.39 -14.04
N ILE A 149 8.49 -6.41 -13.80
CA ILE A 149 9.24 -5.23 -13.33
C ILE A 149 9.31 -4.11 -14.38
N VAL A 150 9.20 -4.47 -15.66
CA VAL A 150 9.21 -3.51 -16.77
C VAL A 150 8.03 -2.55 -16.66
N GLY A 151 6.87 -3.04 -16.20
CA GLY A 151 5.69 -2.21 -15.95
C GLY A 151 5.93 -1.18 -14.84
N ALA A 152 6.54 -1.59 -13.74
CA ALA A 152 6.91 -0.71 -12.63
C ALA A 152 7.90 0.38 -13.08
N ARG A 153 8.94 0.00 -13.84
CA ARG A 153 9.90 0.96 -14.40
C ARG A 153 9.23 1.97 -15.33
N ARG A 154 8.37 1.52 -16.25
CA ARG A 154 7.64 2.42 -17.17
C ARG A 154 6.74 3.41 -16.42
N PHE A 155 6.12 2.99 -15.32
CA PHE A 155 5.34 3.87 -14.46
C PHE A 155 6.22 4.99 -13.87
N LEU A 156 7.38 4.65 -13.32
CA LEU A 156 8.34 5.62 -12.78
C LEU A 156 8.90 6.57 -13.86
N GLU A 157 9.23 6.06 -15.05
CA GLU A 157 9.68 6.88 -16.18
C GLU A 157 8.59 7.85 -16.70
N ARG A 158 7.31 7.50 -16.55
CA ARG A 158 6.20 8.41 -16.85
C ARG A 158 6.08 9.52 -15.83
N ALA A 159 6.22 9.20 -14.53
CA ALA A 159 6.25 10.19 -13.46
C ALA A 159 7.40 11.18 -13.66
N TRP A 160 8.60 10.67 -13.96
CA TRP A 160 9.77 11.48 -14.27
C TRP A 160 9.52 12.46 -15.41
N ARG A 161 9.02 11.97 -16.55
CA ARG A 161 8.75 12.84 -17.72
C ARG A 161 7.76 13.96 -17.42
N LEU A 162 6.69 13.66 -16.68
CA LEU A 162 5.71 14.68 -16.29
C LEU A 162 6.35 15.75 -15.41
N VAL A 163 7.10 15.35 -14.38
CA VAL A 163 7.76 16.29 -13.46
C VAL A 163 8.79 17.14 -14.18
N ASP A 164 9.58 16.56 -15.09
CA ASP A 164 10.58 17.29 -15.86
C ASP A 164 9.93 18.35 -16.77
N GLN A 165 8.79 18.04 -17.39
CA GLN A 165 8.00 19.00 -18.17
C GLN A 165 7.45 20.14 -17.30
N ILE A 166 6.96 19.83 -16.10
CA ILE A 166 6.48 20.84 -15.15
C ILE A 166 7.63 21.73 -14.68
N ALA A 167 8.78 21.14 -14.34
CA ALA A 167 9.95 21.86 -13.85
C ALA A 167 10.54 22.80 -14.92
N GLN A 168 10.57 22.38 -16.19
CA GLN A 168 11.05 23.21 -17.30
C GLN A 168 10.14 24.39 -17.62
N ALA A 169 8.84 24.29 -17.34
CA ALA A 169 7.88 25.37 -17.50
C ALA A 169 7.86 26.33 -16.30
N ALA A 170 8.50 25.99 -15.18
CA ALA A 170 8.56 26.85 -14.00
C ALA A 170 9.30 28.16 -14.33
N GLY A 171 8.56 29.26 -14.49
CA GLY A 171 9.09 30.58 -14.82
C GLY A 171 8.62 31.16 -16.16
N SER A 172 8.01 30.35 -17.03
CA SER A 172 7.37 30.85 -18.25
C SER A 172 5.93 31.29 -17.97
N GLY A 173 5.77 32.44 -17.30
CA GLY A 173 4.50 33.17 -17.14
C GLY A 173 3.24 32.31 -17.15
N ASP A 174 2.97 31.62 -16.05
CA ASP A 174 1.87 30.64 -15.97
C ASP A 174 0.51 31.27 -16.28
N ALA A 175 -0.21 30.70 -17.26
CA ALA A 175 -1.61 31.03 -17.44
C ALA A 175 -2.39 30.51 -16.20
N PRO A 176 -3.08 31.37 -15.44
CA PRO A 176 -3.76 30.94 -14.22
C PRO A 176 -4.86 29.93 -14.55
N ALA A 177 -4.83 28.78 -13.89
CA ALA A 177 -5.89 27.78 -14.00
C ALA A 177 -7.24 28.38 -13.55
N THR A 178 -8.31 28.05 -14.27
CA THR A 178 -9.67 28.44 -13.88
C THR A 178 -10.01 27.88 -12.49
N ALA A 179 -10.93 28.55 -11.77
CA ALA A 179 -11.38 28.05 -10.46
C ALA A 179 -12.00 26.64 -10.54
N ALA A 180 -12.63 26.29 -11.66
CA ALA A 180 -13.17 24.95 -11.89
C ALA A 180 -12.05 23.91 -12.05
N THR A 181 -11.03 24.21 -12.86
CA THR A 181 -9.85 23.36 -13.05
C THR A 181 -9.15 23.09 -11.73
N ARG A 182 -8.88 24.14 -10.95
CA ARG A 182 -8.21 24.04 -9.66
C ARG A 182 -8.98 23.12 -8.70
N ARG A 183 -10.29 23.34 -8.56
CA ARG A 183 -11.15 22.48 -7.73
C ARG A 183 -11.15 21.03 -8.20
N GLY A 184 -11.16 20.77 -9.52
CA GLY A 184 -11.11 19.40 -10.04
C GLY A 184 -9.81 18.66 -9.66
N MET A 185 -8.67 19.34 -9.79
CA MET A 185 -7.36 18.80 -9.42
C MET A 185 -7.22 18.61 -7.90
N GLU A 186 -7.65 19.59 -7.10
CA GLU A 186 -7.68 19.51 -5.63
C GLU A 186 -8.48 18.30 -5.15
N ARG A 187 -9.66 18.06 -5.73
CA ARG A 187 -10.49 16.90 -5.39
C ARG A 187 -9.82 15.58 -5.76
N THR A 188 -9.18 15.52 -6.92
CA THR A 188 -8.41 14.36 -7.34
C THR A 188 -7.27 14.09 -6.35
N ALA A 189 -6.56 15.12 -5.91
CA ALA A 189 -5.52 15.03 -4.90
C ALA A 189 -6.06 14.49 -3.58
N HIS A 190 -7.13 15.11 -3.03
CA HIS A 190 -7.73 14.70 -1.76
C HIS A 190 -8.24 13.25 -1.78
N ARG A 191 -8.82 12.81 -2.90
CA ARG A 191 -9.21 11.41 -3.08
C ARG A 191 -8.00 10.49 -3.09
N ALA A 192 -6.95 10.82 -3.84
CA ALA A 192 -5.73 10.01 -3.89
C ALA A 192 -5.06 9.92 -2.51
N ILE A 193 -4.97 11.03 -1.78
CA ILE A 193 -4.44 11.06 -0.41
C ILE A 193 -5.24 10.12 0.48
N ARG A 194 -6.57 10.24 0.53
CA ARG A 194 -7.43 9.36 1.35
C ARG A 194 -7.21 7.89 0.99
N ASP A 195 -7.35 7.55 -0.29
CA ASP A 195 -7.36 6.17 -0.76
C ASP A 195 -5.99 5.51 -0.52
N VAL A 196 -4.89 6.20 -0.82
CA VAL A 196 -3.52 5.70 -0.55
C VAL A 196 -3.25 5.59 0.95
N THR A 197 -3.67 6.56 1.76
CA THR A 197 -3.48 6.51 3.22
C THR A 197 -4.18 5.30 3.83
N GLN A 198 -5.45 5.09 3.48
CA GLN A 198 -6.24 3.97 3.96
C GLN A 198 -5.65 2.62 3.51
N ASP A 199 -5.20 2.53 2.27
CA ASP A 199 -4.57 1.32 1.75
C ASP A 199 -3.22 1.03 2.44
N ILE A 200 -2.41 2.06 2.78
CA ILE A 200 -1.18 1.90 3.56
C ILE A 200 -1.49 1.34 4.96
N GLU A 201 -2.47 1.92 5.65
CA GLU A 201 -2.88 1.45 6.99
C GLU A 201 -3.42 0.01 6.96
N ALA A 202 -4.08 -0.37 5.87
CA ALA A 202 -4.56 -1.72 5.63
C ALA A 202 -3.48 -2.68 5.10
N MET A 203 -2.27 -2.19 4.80
CA MET A 203 -1.21 -2.92 4.08
C MET A 203 -1.65 -3.47 2.71
N ALA A 204 -2.61 -2.80 2.06
CA ALA A 204 -3.06 -3.08 0.70
C ALA A 204 -2.14 -2.38 -0.32
N PHE A 205 -0.86 -2.74 -0.30
CA PHE A 205 0.15 -2.03 -1.10
C PHE A 205 -0.07 -2.13 -2.61
N ASN A 206 -0.63 -3.25 -3.08
CA ASN A 206 -0.94 -3.43 -4.49
C ASN A 206 -1.99 -2.44 -4.98
N THR A 207 -3.01 -2.17 -4.14
CA THR A 207 -4.01 -1.16 -4.46
C THR A 207 -3.46 0.25 -4.28
N CYS A 208 -2.55 0.50 -3.32
CA CYS A 208 -1.81 1.77 -3.25
C CYS A 208 -1.13 2.09 -4.58
N ILE A 209 -0.37 1.14 -5.15
CA ILE A 209 0.32 1.36 -6.42
C ILE A 209 -0.67 1.55 -7.57
N SER A 210 -1.78 0.80 -7.62
CA SER A 210 -2.85 1.05 -8.60
C SER A 210 -3.42 2.47 -8.49
N ARG A 211 -3.68 2.97 -7.27
CA ARG A 211 -4.18 4.33 -7.04
C ARG A 211 -3.16 5.39 -7.48
N LEU A 212 -1.88 5.17 -7.24
CA LEU A 212 -0.81 6.06 -7.72
C LEU A 212 -0.71 6.05 -9.26
N MET A 213 -0.87 4.90 -9.91
CA MET A 213 -0.91 4.81 -11.37
C MET A 213 -2.14 5.53 -11.94
N GLU A 214 -3.32 5.37 -11.34
CA GLU A 214 -4.53 6.11 -11.69
C GLU A 214 -4.33 7.62 -11.52
N PHE A 215 -3.75 8.04 -10.40
CA PHE A 215 -3.50 9.46 -10.13
C PHE A 215 -2.51 10.06 -11.13
N LEU A 216 -1.42 9.35 -11.45
CA LEU A 216 -0.49 9.78 -12.49
C LEU A 216 -1.17 9.88 -13.87
N ASN A 217 -2.07 8.96 -14.21
CA ASN A 217 -2.83 9.04 -15.46
C ASN A 217 -3.68 10.31 -15.52
N SER A 218 -4.35 10.68 -14.42
CA SER A 218 -5.11 11.93 -14.32
C SER A 218 -4.20 13.16 -14.49
N LEU A 219 -3.05 13.19 -13.82
CA LEU A 219 -2.08 14.29 -13.96
C LEU A 219 -1.55 14.45 -15.39
N VAL A 220 -1.23 13.33 -16.06
CA VAL A 220 -0.77 13.34 -17.45
C VAL A 220 -1.88 13.81 -18.40
N ALA A 221 -3.12 13.40 -18.16
CA ALA A 221 -4.26 13.86 -18.95
C ALA A 221 -4.51 15.37 -18.77
N ASP A 222 -4.46 15.85 -17.52
CA ASP A 222 -4.57 17.26 -17.20
C ASP A 222 -3.46 18.09 -17.85
N HIS A 223 -2.20 17.61 -17.81
CA HIS A 223 -1.09 18.24 -18.51
C HIS A 223 -1.32 18.32 -20.03
N ALA A 224 -1.78 17.23 -20.65
CA ALA A 224 -2.00 17.19 -22.09
C ALA A 224 -3.13 18.13 -22.54
N GLU A 225 -4.20 18.25 -21.76
CA GLU A 225 -5.36 19.09 -22.08
C GLU A 225 -5.13 20.57 -21.73
N LYS A 226 -4.48 20.83 -20.60
CA LYS A 226 -4.47 22.17 -19.97
C LYS A 226 -3.08 22.80 -19.90
N GLY A 227 -2.04 22.07 -20.29
CA GLY A 227 -0.64 22.50 -20.16
C GLY A 227 -0.16 22.51 -18.71
N VAL A 228 1.00 23.12 -18.48
CA VAL A 228 1.54 23.32 -17.13
C VAL A 228 0.81 24.50 -16.48
N THR A 229 0.24 24.26 -15.30
CA THR A 229 -0.42 25.27 -14.48
C THR A 229 0.02 25.14 -13.01
N PRO A 230 -0.12 26.18 -12.18
CA PRO A 230 0.22 26.09 -10.75
C PRO A 230 -0.55 24.98 -10.03
N ALA A 231 -1.83 24.81 -10.38
CA ALA A 231 -2.68 23.75 -9.82
C ALA A 231 -2.16 22.34 -10.18
N LEU A 232 -1.69 22.14 -11.42
CA LEU A 232 -1.07 20.88 -11.82
C LEU A 232 0.23 20.64 -11.05
N ALA A 233 1.07 21.67 -10.89
CA ALA A 233 2.33 21.57 -10.16
C ALA A 233 2.11 21.19 -8.69
N ASP A 234 1.17 21.84 -8.00
CA ASP A 234 0.81 21.53 -6.60
C ASP A 234 0.23 20.13 -6.44
N THR A 235 -0.63 19.72 -7.37
CA THR A 235 -1.20 18.37 -7.40
C THR A 235 -0.12 17.32 -7.66
N THR A 236 0.87 17.64 -8.50
CA THR A 236 2.01 16.76 -8.78
C THR A 236 2.96 16.66 -7.59
N ARG A 237 3.17 17.74 -6.81
CA ARG A 237 3.88 17.68 -5.51
C ARG A 237 3.20 16.70 -4.55
N THR A 238 1.88 16.71 -4.50
CA THR A 238 1.11 15.73 -3.71
C THR A 238 1.36 14.30 -4.18
N PHE A 239 1.35 14.05 -5.49
CA PHE A 239 1.69 12.73 -6.04
C PHE A 239 3.09 12.26 -5.61
N VAL A 240 4.09 13.14 -5.64
CA VAL A 240 5.47 12.82 -5.22
C VAL A 240 5.53 12.44 -3.73
N LEU A 241 4.83 13.17 -2.86
CA LEU A 241 4.72 12.84 -1.43
C LEU A 241 4.10 11.44 -1.22
N LEU A 242 3.04 11.11 -1.96
CA LEU A 242 2.38 9.81 -1.86
C LEU A 242 3.23 8.66 -2.44
N LEU A 243 4.10 8.94 -3.41
CA LEU A 243 5.01 7.97 -4.02
C LEU A 243 6.21 7.63 -3.11
N ALA A 244 6.66 8.58 -2.29
CA ALA A 244 7.90 8.49 -1.52
C ALA A 244 8.06 7.23 -0.64
N PRO A 245 7.03 6.71 0.07
CA PRO A 245 7.17 5.47 0.83
C PRO A 245 7.52 4.24 -0.03
N PHE A 246 7.10 4.26 -1.30
CA PHE A 246 7.21 3.13 -2.22
C PHE A 246 8.48 3.21 -3.07
N ALA A 247 8.77 4.41 -3.59
CA ALA A 247 9.90 4.69 -4.47
C ALA A 247 10.70 5.92 -3.98
N PRO A 248 11.41 5.81 -2.84
CA PRO A 248 12.01 6.96 -2.17
C PRO A 248 13.10 7.67 -2.97
N PHE A 249 13.90 6.93 -3.75
CA PHE A 249 15.05 7.55 -4.44
C PHE A 249 14.60 8.46 -5.59
N ILE A 250 13.70 7.97 -6.44
CA ILE A 250 13.11 8.78 -7.50
C ILE A 250 12.23 9.87 -6.91
N ALA A 251 11.46 9.61 -5.84
CA ALA A 251 10.63 10.64 -5.23
C ALA A 251 11.46 11.83 -4.71
N GLU A 252 12.66 11.59 -4.17
CA GLU A 252 13.58 12.66 -3.76
C GLU A 252 13.99 13.54 -4.95
N GLU A 253 14.42 12.92 -6.05
CA GLU A 253 14.79 13.62 -7.29
C GLU A 253 13.60 14.42 -7.88
N LEU A 254 12.41 13.82 -7.90
CA LEU A 254 11.21 14.50 -8.39
C LEU A 254 10.83 15.69 -7.49
N TRP A 255 11.01 15.54 -6.18
CA TRP A 255 10.71 16.59 -5.21
C TRP A 255 11.64 17.79 -5.38
N GLU A 256 12.94 17.55 -5.50
CA GLU A 256 13.94 18.59 -5.74
C GLU A 256 13.67 19.33 -7.06
N ARG A 257 13.35 18.60 -8.14
CA ARG A 257 12.99 19.20 -9.45
C ARG A 257 11.77 20.10 -9.39
N LEU A 258 10.81 19.82 -8.50
CA LEU A 258 9.64 20.66 -8.26
C LEU A 258 9.94 21.86 -7.33
N GLY A 259 11.21 22.07 -6.97
CA GLY A 259 11.65 23.13 -6.06
C GLY A 259 11.33 22.85 -4.59
N GLY A 260 11.10 21.59 -4.23
CA GLY A 260 10.81 21.17 -2.86
C GLY A 260 12.04 21.27 -1.95
N PRO A 261 11.88 21.60 -0.65
CA PRO A 261 12.99 21.61 0.30
C PRO A 261 13.48 20.20 0.62
N TYR A 262 14.79 20.04 0.83
CA TYR A 262 15.36 18.78 1.32
C TYR A 262 14.74 18.41 2.68
N SER A 263 14.23 17.19 2.92
CA SER A 263 14.03 16.06 1.98
C SER A 263 12.54 15.75 1.85
N VAL A 264 12.13 15.08 0.76
CA VAL A 264 10.74 14.58 0.61
C VAL A 264 10.32 13.70 1.79
N SER A 265 11.26 12.95 2.36
CA SER A 265 11.03 12.03 3.49
C SER A 265 10.86 12.76 4.83
N GLN A 266 11.17 14.05 4.89
CA GLN A 266 10.99 14.90 6.08
C GLN A 266 9.74 15.78 6.00
N GLN A 267 9.00 15.70 4.89
CA GLN A 267 7.76 16.44 4.73
C GLN A 267 6.62 15.77 5.50
N PRO A 268 5.64 16.54 6.00
CA PRO A 268 4.45 15.95 6.59
C PRO A 268 3.69 15.13 5.54
N TRP A 269 3.10 14.02 5.98
CA TRP A 269 2.17 13.28 5.15
C TRP A 269 0.97 14.18 4.79
N PRO A 270 0.55 14.25 3.52
CA PRO A 270 -0.51 15.15 3.11
C PRO A 270 -1.84 14.76 3.75
N ALA A 271 -2.59 15.77 4.23
CA ALA A 271 -3.93 15.59 4.78
C ALA A 271 -4.99 15.76 3.68
N TRP A 272 -6.17 15.15 3.86
CA TRP A 272 -7.29 15.33 2.94
C TRP A 272 -8.51 15.98 3.59
N ASP A 273 -9.25 16.74 2.79
CA ASP A 273 -10.60 17.19 3.14
C ASP A 273 -11.62 16.09 2.80
N PRO A 274 -12.38 15.57 3.80
CA PRO A 274 -13.42 14.57 3.55
C PRO A 274 -14.46 14.99 2.52
N ALA A 275 -14.82 16.27 2.45
CA ALA A 275 -15.81 16.77 1.50
C ALA A 275 -15.26 16.77 0.06
N ALA A 276 -14.04 17.27 -0.13
CA ALA A 276 -13.37 17.24 -1.43
C ALA A 276 -13.08 15.82 -1.94
N ALA A 277 -12.72 14.89 -1.03
CA ALA A 277 -12.44 13.49 -1.35
C ALA A 277 -13.69 12.66 -1.65
N ALA A 278 -14.89 13.14 -1.30
CA ALA A 278 -16.14 12.44 -1.58
C ALA A 278 -16.34 12.30 -3.10
N ALA A 279 -16.83 11.15 -3.54
CA ALA A 279 -17.20 10.96 -4.94
C ALA A 279 -18.44 11.80 -5.26
N ASP A 280 -18.42 12.55 -6.36
CA ASP A 280 -19.66 13.18 -6.87
C ASP A 280 -20.52 12.18 -7.61
N THR A 281 -19.89 11.20 -8.24
CA THR A 281 -20.54 10.21 -9.07
C THR A 281 -20.05 8.81 -8.75
N ILE A 282 -20.96 7.85 -8.86
CA ILE A 282 -20.72 6.41 -8.75
C ILE A 282 -21.07 5.75 -10.08
N THR A 283 -20.43 4.61 -10.34
CA THR A 283 -20.87 3.70 -11.40
C THR A 283 -22.00 2.83 -10.85
N LEU A 284 -23.25 3.19 -11.15
CA LEU A 284 -24.42 2.38 -10.84
C LEU A 284 -24.51 1.19 -11.80
N VAL A 285 -24.30 -0.02 -11.28
CA VAL A 285 -24.45 -1.25 -12.07
C VAL A 285 -25.93 -1.60 -12.18
N VAL A 286 -26.44 -1.73 -13.40
CA VAL A 286 -27.83 -2.13 -13.67
C VAL A 286 -27.86 -3.63 -13.97
N GLN A 287 -28.61 -4.38 -13.16
CA GLN A 287 -28.83 -5.81 -13.34
C GLN A 287 -30.29 -6.09 -13.70
N ILE A 288 -30.50 -7.17 -14.46
CA ILE A 288 -31.81 -7.73 -14.76
C ILE A 288 -31.76 -9.22 -14.43
N ASP A 289 -32.61 -9.66 -13.51
CA ASP A 289 -32.61 -11.04 -12.97
C ASP A 289 -31.22 -11.50 -12.52
N GLY A 290 -30.46 -10.59 -11.88
CA GLY A 290 -29.11 -10.85 -11.38
C GLY A 290 -27.99 -10.80 -12.43
N LYS A 291 -28.30 -10.57 -13.72
CA LYS A 291 -27.29 -10.42 -14.79
C LYS A 291 -26.99 -8.95 -15.05
N VAL A 292 -25.70 -8.57 -15.06
CA VAL A 292 -25.26 -7.20 -15.40
C VAL A 292 -25.60 -6.90 -16.85
N ARG A 293 -26.29 -5.78 -17.08
CA ARG A 293 -26.67 -5.32 -18.42
C ARG A 293 -25.99 -4.03 -18.79
N GLU A 294 -25.95 -3.07 -17.86
CA GLU A 294 -25.41 -1.74 -18.11
C GLU A 294 -24.67 -1.21 -16.88
N ARG A 295 -23.85 -0.19 -17.09
CA ARG A 295 -23.15 0.58 -16.05
C ARG A 295 -23.39 2.06 -16.34
N LEU A 296 -24.05 2.74 -15.42
CA LEU A 296 -24.44 4.14 -15.58
C LEU A 296 -23.64 5.02 -14.63
N SER A 297 -23.33 6.25 -15.04
CA SER A 297 -22.84 7.28 -14.12
C SER A 297 -24.03 7.89 -13.38
N ALA A 298 -23.97 7.93 -12.06
CA ALA A 298 -25.02 8.44 -11.19
C ALA A 298 -24.44 9.29 -10.07
N PRO A 299 -25.15 10.29 -9.52
CA PRO A 299 -24.70 11.00 -8.32
C PRO A 299 -24.39 10.02 -7.17
N ALA A 300 -23.35 10.27 -6.38
CA ALA A 300 -22.98 9.37 -5.29
C ALA A 300 -24.04 9.29 -4.18
N ASN A 301 -24.84 10.34 -4.05
CA ASN A 301 -25.99 10.41 -3.15
C ASN A 301 -27.32 10.01 -3.82
N ILE A 302 -27.29 9.36 -4.99
CA ILE A 302 -28.50 8.95 -5.71
C ILE A 302 -29.41 8.11 -4.81
N THR A 303 -30.67 8.51 -4.72
CA THR A 303 -31.69 7.79 -3.96
C THR A 303 -32.12 6.53 -4.71
N GLN A 304 -32.77 5.58 -4.02
CA GLN A 304 -33.34 4.39 -4.67
C GLN A 304 -34.32 4.76 -5.79
N ALA A 305 -35.12 5.81 -5.61
CA ALA A 305 -36.11 6.25 -6.60
C ALA A 305 -35.43 6.81 -7.85
N GLU A 306 -34.41 7.65 -7.69
CA GLU A 306 -33.63 8.19 -8.80
C GLU A 306 -32.83 7.08 -9.51
N ALA A 307 -32.25 6.13 -8.77
CA ALA A 307 -31.54 4.99 -9.34
C ALA A 307 -32.47 4.09 -10.16
N LEU A 308 -33.71 3.90 -9.71
CA LEU A 308 -34.74 3.18 -10.45
C LEU A 308 -35.14 3.93 -11.72
N ALA A 309 -35.39 5.23 -11.64
CA ALA A 309 -35.73 6.04 -12.80
C ALA A 309 -34.60 6.01 -13.85
N LEU A 310 -33.35 6.17 -13.41
CA LEU A 310 -32.17 6.12 -14.25
C LEU A 310 -31.99 4.73 -14.90
N ALA A 311 -32.19 3.65 -14.15
CA ALA A 311 -32.12 2.29 -14.69
C ALA A 311 -33.25 1.99 -15.68
N MET A 312 -34.48 2.43 -15.41
CA MET A 312 -35.63 2.22 -16.29
C MET A 312 -35.52 2.99 -17.61
N ALA A 313 -34.75 4.08 -17.66
CA ALA A 313 -34.47 4.83 -18.89
C ALA A 313 -33.52 4.09 -19.84
N THR A 314 -32.94 2.95 -19.43
CA THR A 314 -32.03 2.17 -20.27
C THR A 314 -32.76 1.31 -21.29
N PRO A 315 -32.18 1.08 -22.48
CA PRO A 315 -32.71 0.12 -23.44
C PRO A 315 -32.85 -1.29 -22.85
N ALA A 316 -31.88 -1.73 -22.05
CA ALA A 316 -31.90 -3.05 -21.44
C ALA A 316 -33.08 -3.24 -20.46
N ALA A 317 -33.35 -2.26 -19.60
CA ALA A 317 -34.50 -2.30 -18.70
C ALA A 317 -35.83 -2.23 -19.45
N THR A 318 -35.91 -1.37 -20.48
CA THR A 318 -37.10 -1.25 -21.33
C THR A 318 -37.43 -2.58 -21.99
N GLN A 319 -36.44 -3.25 -22.58
CA GLN A 319 -36.60 -4.57 -23.21
C GLN A 319 -37.01 -5.65 -22.20
N ALA A 320 -36.46 -5.65 -20.99
CA ALA A 320 -36.83 -6.60 -19.94
C ALA A 320 -38.23 -6.36 -19.36
N SER A 321 -38.72 -5.11 -19.41
CA SER A 321 -40.07 -4.75 -18.99
C SER A 321 -41.12 -4.96 -20.09
N ALA A 322 -40.71 -5.13 -21.35
CA ALA A 322 -41.63 -5.29 -22.49
C ALA A 322 -42.47 -6.57 -22.34
N GLY A 323 -43.78 -6.40 -22.15
CA GLY A 323 -44.74 -7.50 -21.98
C GLY A 323 -44.72 -8.16 -20.59
N ARG A 324 -43.98 -7.61 -19.62
CA ARG A 324 -43.93 -8.09 -18.23
C ARG A 324 -44.55 -7.04 -17.29
N GLY A 325 -45.14 -7.51 -16.18
CA GLY A 325 -45.68 -6.63 -15.14
C GLY A 325 -44.59 -5.80 -14.44
N PRO A 326 -44.95 -4.96 -13.45
CA PRO A 326 -44.00 -4.07 -12.77
C PRO A 326 -42.83 -4.87 -12.17
N LEU A 327 -41.61 -4.51 -12.59
CA LEU A 327 -40.36 -5.12 -12.12
C LEU A 327 -40.10 -4.72 -10.67
N ARG A 328 -39.67 -5.69 -9.84
CA ARG A 328 -39.27 -5.39 -8.47
C ARG A 328 -37.83 -4.90 -8.45
N ALA A 329 -37.58 -3.74 -7.87
CA ALA A 329 -36.23 -3.18 -7.75
C ALA A 329 -35.57 -3.57 -6.42
N VAL A 330 -34.35 -4.07 -6.48
CA VAL A 330 -33.46 -4.27 -5.33
C VAL A 330 -32.27 -3.34 -5.49
N TYR A 331 -32.21 -2.32 -4.65
CA TYR A 331 -31.15 -1.30 -4.69
C TYR A 331 -30.13 -1.57 -3.58
N VAL A 332 -28.85 -1.58 -3.95
CA VAL A 332 -27.73 -1.56 -3.02
C VAL A 332 -27.09 -0.17 -3.11
N PRO A 333 -27.22 0.65 -2.05
CA PRO A 333 -26.70 2.02 -2.03
C PRO A 333 -25.24 2.10 -2.50
N GLY A 334 -24.96 3.04 -3.40
CA GLY A 334 -23.61 3.28 -3.90
C GLY A 334 -23.04 2.24 -4.87
N ARG A 335 -23.78 1.18 -5.22
CA ARG A 335 -23.25 0.05 -6.02
C ARG A 335 -24.09 -0.36 -7.21
N LEU A 336 -25.32 -0.83 -6.97
CA LEU A 336 -26.11 -1.47 -8.04
C LEU A 336 -27.61 -1.36 -7.80
N ILE A 337 -28.36 -1.54 -8.88
CA ILE A 337 -29.80 -1.78 -8.86
C ILE A 337 -30.12 -3.01 -9.70
N ASN A 338 -30.83 -3.97 -9.12
CA ASN A 338 -31.27 -5.18 -9.79
C ASN A 338 -32.79 -5.13 -10.02
N LEU A 339 -33.19 -5.22 -11.28
CA LEU A 339 -34.59 -5.29 -11.71
C LEU A 339 -34.97 -6.76 -11.87
N VAL A 340 -35.82 -7.24 -10.98
CA VAL A 340 -36.28 -8.63 -10.95
C VAL A 340 -37.60 -8.74 -11.69
N SER A 341 -37.61 -9.51 -12.76
CA SER A 341 -38.84 -9.91 -13.43
C SER A 341 -39.55 -11.00 -12.62
N LYS A 342 -40.87 -10.91 -12.56
CA LYS A 342 -41.70 -11.93 -11.89
C LYS A 342 -41.75 -13.22 -12.69
#